data_AF-A0A0M2VBX1-F1
#
_entry.id   AF-A0A0M2VBX1-F1
#
_cell.length_a   1.000
_cell.length_b   1.000
_cell.length_c   1.000
_cell.angle_alpha   90.00
_cell.angle_beta   90.00
_cell.angle_gamma   90.00
#
_symmetry.space_group_name_H-M   'P 1'
#
loop_
_entity.id
_entity.type
_entity.pdbx_description
1 polymer ?
#
loop_
_entity_poly.entity_id
_entity_poly.type
_entity_poly.pdbx_seq_one_letter_code
_entity_poly.pdbx_strand_id
1 'polypeptide(L)'
;MAKLLEPSSEHDKRYLWVDILLIVLIGLNIIALILQSIEPIEQLYYWHFFYFELFSIAIFTVEYIARIWSCVDTLPYQQQTDSNLQKRLRYIRSPLAVIDLLAILPFYLGFFIQTDLRYLRVFRLLRVFKLSRYSRAMQLLLNVFKEERYSLFAAFSVLFIIMLVAACAMYTLEKDIQPENFSSIPQAMWWSLVTLTTVGYGDVTPITGLGRLFGGLITIVGIGMVALPAGILASGFSEQLSRRRQFYQLALDQAFQDGKFDVAAEPLLQRLRAELGVSHTEAAILRELMEKRHQALQFHVKK
;
A
#
# COMPACT_ATOMS: atom_id res chain seq x y z
N MET A 1 18.79 -12.88 -16.12
CA MET A 1 18.43 -13.06 -14.69
C MET A 1 17.63 -11.89 -14.14
N ALA A 2 17.90 -10.63 -14.50
CA ALA A 2 17.12 -9.46 -14.04
C ALA A 2 15.62 -9.51 -14.38
N LYS A 3 15.31 -9.94 -15.60
CA LYS A 3 13.94 -10.13 -16.08
C LYS A 3 13.14 -11.16 -15.26
N LEU A 4 13.83 -11.98 -14.47
CA LEU A 4 13.25 -13.03 -13.62
C LEU A 4 12.69 -12.50 -12.29
N LEU A 5 13.01 -11.24 -11.95
CA LEU A 5 12.77 -10.65 -10.63
C LEU A 5 11.98 -9.34 -10.69
N GLU A 6 11.56 -8.87 -11.87
CA GLU A 6 10.61 -7.75 -11.97
C GLU A 6 9.17 -8.26 -11.84
N PRO A 7 8.27 -7.56 -11.12
CA PRO A 7 6.86 -7.92 -11.06
C PRO A 7 6.27 -7.86 -12.48
N SER A 8 5.85 -9.02 -13.00
CA SER A 8 5.64 -9.20 -14.43
C SER A 8 4.29 -8.66 -14.95
N SER A 9 4.36 -8.07 -16.15
CA SER A 9 3.23 -7.90 -17.06
C SER A 9 2.86 -9.26 -17.67
N GLU A 10 2.09 -10.07 -16.93
CA GLU A 10 1.15 -11.14 -17.35
C GLU A 10 1.53 -12.18 -18.44
N HIS A 11 2.72 -12.19 -19.03
CA HIS A 11 3.01 -12.98 -20.24
C HIS A 11 4.09 -14.05 -20.11
N ASP A 12 4.60 -14.28 -18.90
CA ASP A 12 5.60 -15.33 -18.71
C ASP A 12 5.26 -16.14 -17.45
N LYS A 13 4.60 -17.28 -17.68
CA LYS A 13 3.97 -18.14 -16.67
C LYS A 13 4.92 -18.54 -15.55
N ARG A 14 6.23 -18.56 -15.81
CA ARG A 14 7.28 -18.92 -14.85
C ARG A 14 7.42 -17.88 -13.72
N TYR A 15 7.23 -16.59 -14.00
CA TYR A 15 7.36 -15.55 -12.98
C TYR A 15 6.17 -15.54 -12.02
N LEU A 16 4.97 -15.81 -12.54
CA LEU A 16 3.75 -15.89 -11.74
C LEU A 16 3.86 -16.98 -10.66
N TRP A 17 4.48 -18.13 -10.96
CA TRP A 17 4.68 -19.19 -9.97
C TRP A 17 5.63 -18.80 -8.84
N VAL A 18 6.72 -18.08 -9.14
CA VAL A 18 7.67 -17.61 -8.12
C VAL A 18 7.00 -16.55 -7.24
N ASP A 19 6.28 -15.61 -7.83
CA ASP A 19 5.56 -14.58 -7.09
C ASP A 19 4.48 -15.20 -6.18
N ILE A 20 3.69 -16.16 -6.69
CA ILE A 20 2.69 -16.89 -5.90
C ILE A 20 3.36 -17.67 -4.76
N LEU A 21 4.46 -18.37 -5.04
CA LEU A 21 5.21 -19.12 -4.02
C LEU A 21 5.65 -18.19 -2.88
N LEU A 22 6.21 -17.01 -3.21
CA LEU A 22 6.67 -16.05 -2.21
C LEU A 22 5.51 -15.45 -1.42
N ILE A 23 4.38 -15.12 -2.06
CA ILE A 23 3.16 -14.66 -1.38
C ILE A 23 2.67 -15.73 -0.39
N VAL A 24 2.57 -16.99 -0.83
CA VAL A 24 2.13 -18.11 0.01
C VAL A 24 3.11 -18.30 1.18
N LEU A 25 4.41 -18.22 0.94
CA LEU A 25 5.44 -18.35 1.98
C LEU A 25 5.33 -17.22 3.02
N ILE A 26 5.07 -15.98 2.60
CA ILE A 26 4.80 -14.85 3.51
C ILE A 26 3.54 -15.12 4.33
N GLY A 27 2.45 -15.56 3.69
CA GLY A 27 1.20 -15.90 4.38
C GLY A 27 1.39 -16.99 5.44
N LEU A 28 2.10 -18.07 5.09
CA LEU A 28 2.45 -19.14 6.03
C LEU A 28 3.36 -18.66 7.16
N ASN A 29 4.27 -17.70 6.91
CA ASN A 29 5.07 -17.08 7.96
C ASN A 29 4.22 -16.29 8.96
N ILE A 30 3.20 -15.57 8.47
CA ILE A 30 2.28 -14.83 9.34
C ILE A 30 1.43 -15.80 10.16
N ILE A 31 0.91 -16.87 9.55
CA ILE A 31 0.17 -17.91 10.26
C ILE A 31 1.05 -18.56 11.33
N ALA A 32 2.29 -18.94 10.99
CA ALA A 32 3.24 -19.49 11.94
C ALA A 32 3.52 -18.53 13.10
N LEU A 33 3.64 -17.22 12.84
CA LEU A 33 3.82 -16.20 13.87
C LEU A 33 2.60 -16.10 14.80
N ILE A 34 1.39 -16.19 14.26
CA ILE A 34 0.15 -16.20 15.05
C ILE A 34 0.08 -17.47 15.90
N LEU A 35 0.44 -18.64 15.36
CA LEU A 35 0.45 -19.88 16.14
C LEU A 35 1.54 -19.88 17.22
N GLN A 36 2.69 -19.26 16.96
CA GLN A 36 3.76 -19.06 17.95
C GLN A 36 3.38 -18.11 19.09
N SER A 37 2.35 -17.27 18.94
CA SER A 37 1.88 -16.42 20.05
C SER A 37 1.07 -17.20 21.09
N ILE A 38 0.67 -18.44 20.77
CA ILE A 38 -0.08 -19.34 21.66
C ILE A 38 0.93 -20.24 22.37
N GLU A 39 1.17 -19.99 23.66
CA GLU A 39 2.23 -20.65 24.45
C GLU A 39 2.19 -22.20 24.42
N PRO A 40 1.03 -22.88 24.58
CA PRO A 40 0.98 -24.33 24.46
C PRO A 40 1.40 -24.87 23.08
N ILE A 41 1.11 -24.12 22.00
CA ILE A 41 1.44 -24.52 20.63
C ILE A 41 2.93 -24.29 20.36
N GLU A 42 3.47 -23.17 20.82
CA GLU A 42 4.91 -22.86 20.71
C GLU A 42 5.75 -23.94 21.41
N GLN A 43 5.39 -24.32 22.64
CA GLN A 43 6.12 -25.33 23.42
C GLN A 43 6.12 -26.71 22.74
N LEU A 44 4.99 -27.11 22.13
CA LEU A 44 4.87 -28.41 21.48
C LEU A 44 5.59 -28.47 20.11
N TYR A 45 5.55 -27.40 19.33
CA TYR A 45 6.04 -27.36 17.94
C TYR A 45 7.25 -26.45 17.71
N TYR A 46 7.97 -26.04 18.77
CA TYR A 46 9.09 -25.11 18.73
C TYR A 46 10.07 -25.38 17.57
N TRP A 47 10.54 -26.63 17.44
CA TRP A 47 11.50 -27.01 16.41
C TRP A 47 10.94 -26.88 14.99
N HIS A 48 9.67 -27.25 14.77
CA HIS A 48 9.02 -27.13 13.47
C HIS A 48 8.93 -25.67 13.03
N PHE A 49 8.57 -24.80 13.97
CA PHE A 49 8.54 -23.35 13.75
C PHE A 49 9.93 -22.77 13.47
N PHE A 50 10.95 -23.19 14.23
CA PHE A 50 12.31 -22.75 14.02
C PHE A 50 12.85 -23.15 12.63
N TYR A 51 12.68 -24.41 12.23
CA TYR A 51 13.11 -24.89 10.92
C TYR A 51 12.34 -24.23 9.77
N PHE A 52 11.04 -24.02 9.94
CA PHE A 52 10.23 -23.31 8.96
C PHE A 52 10.68 -21.85 8.80
N GLU A 53 10.98 -21.17 9.91
CA GLU A 53 11.52 -19.81 9.88
C GLU A 53 12.90 -19.77 9.20
N LEU A 54 13.81 -20.69 9.56
CA LEU A 54 15.13 -20.78 8.93
C LEU A 54 15.01 -21.00 7.42
N PHE A 55 14.13 -21.91 7.00
CA PHE A 55 13.84 -22.18 5.59
C PHE A 55 13.30 -20.96 4.86
N SER A 56 12.30 -20.27 5.41
CA SER A 56 11.70 -19.11 4.77
C SER A 56 12.68 -17.95 4.64
N ILE A 57 13.50 -17.71 5.67
CA ILE A 57 14.52 -16.67 5.65
C ILE A 57 15.62 -17.00 4.65
N ALA A 58 16.06 -18.26 4.56
CA ALA A 58 17.03 -18.67 3.56
C ALA A 58 16.51 -18.34 2.15
N ILE A 59 15.25 -18.64 1.84
CA ILE A 59 14.61 -18.27 0.57
C ILE A 59 14.60 -16.76 0.37
N PHE A 60 14.14 -15.97 1.35
CA PHE A 60 14.08 -14.52 1.24
C PHE A 60 15.45 -13.85 1.11
N THR A 61 16.48 -14.39 1.76
CA THR A 61 17.85 -13.91 1.64
C THR A 61 18.40 -14.21 0.24
N VAL A 62 18.21 -15.43 -0.27
CA VAL A 62 18.63 -15.78 -1.64
C VAL A 62 17.92 -14.89 -2.66
N GLU A 63 16.61 -14.70 -2.51
CA GLU A 63 15.80 -13.81 -3.34
C GLU A 63 16.33 -12.37 -3.29
N TYR A 64 16.62 -11.83 -2.10
CA TYR A 64 17.15 -10.48 -1.93
C TYR A 64 18.53 -10.30 -2.59
N ILE A 65 19.45 -11.26 -2.41
CA ILE A 65 20.77 -11.24 -3.04
C ILE A 65 20.65 -11.34 -4.56
N ALA A 66 19.80 -12.25 -5.05
CA ALA A 66 19.56 -12.41 -6.48
C ALA A 66 19.05 -11.10 -7.11
N ARG A 67 18.14 -10.39 -6.42
CA ARG A 67 17.64 -9.07 -6.84
C ARG A 67 18.72 -8.00 -6.88
N ILE A 68 19.57 -7.91 -5.85
CA ILE A 68 20.70 -6.98 -5.86
C ILE A 68 21.66 -7.29 -7.01
N TRP A 69 21.96 -8.57 -7.25
CA TRP A 69 22.86 -8.95 -8.32
C TRP A 69 22.30 -8.57 -9.69
N SER A 70 21.01 -8.84 -9.88
CA SER A 70 20.33 -8.69 -11.16
C SER A 70 19.82 -7.27 -11.42
N CYS A 71 19.84 -6.35 -10.44
CA CYS A 71 19.28 -5.01 -10.61
C CYS A 71 19.96 -4.22 -11.74
N VAL A 72 21.21 -4.57 -12.09
CA VAL A 72 21.99 -3.89 -13.13
C VAL A 72 21.36 -4.03 -14.52
N ASP A 73 20.67 -5.14 -14.82
CA ASP A 73 20.04 -5.35 -16.13
C ASP A 73 18.56 -4.91 -16.17
N THR A 74 18.06 -4.24 -15.13
CA THR A 74 16.70 -3.68 -15.13
C THR A 74 16.65 -2.35 -15.88
N LEU A 75 15.55 -2.08 -16.61
CA LEU A 75 15.42 -0.92 -17.52
C LEU A 75 15.82 0.43 -16.91
N PRO A 76 15.46 0.76 -15.64
CA PRO A 76 15.82 2.06 -15.04
C PRO A 76 17.33 2.24 -14.83
N TYR A 77 18.06 1.15 -14.63
CA TYR A 77 19.50 1.15 -14.33
C TYR A 77 20.34 0.81 -15.55
N GLN A 78 19.76 0.15 -16.55
CA GLN A 78 20.41 -0.15 -17.82
C GLN A 78 20.75 1.14 -18.60
N GLN A 79 19.87 2.14 -18.53
CA GLN A 79 20.06 3.44 -19.20
C GLN A 79 21.01 4.39 -18.47
N GLN A 80 21.48 4.05 -17.27
CA GLN A 80 22.40 4.87 -16.47
C GLN A 80 23.86 4.53 -16.81
N THR A 81 24.72 5.55 -16.93
CA THR A 81 26.17 5.43 -17.18
C THR A 81 26.99 5.07 -15.94
N ASP A 82 26.35 4.97 -14.77
CA ASP A 82 26.99 4.66 -13.49
C ASP A 82 27.69 3.28 -13.49
N SER A 83 28.70 3.11 -12.63
CA SER A 83 29.34 1.81 -12.40
C SER A 83 28.34 0.80 -11.81
N ASN A 84 28.53 -0.49 -12.12
CA ASN A 84 27.68 -1.58 -11.62
C ASN A 84 27.56 -1.57 -10.08
N LEU A 85 28.62 -1.18 -9.36
CA LEU A 85 28.58 -1.07 -7.89
C LEU A 85 27.70 0.09 -7.41
N GLN A 86 27.74 1.23 -8.10
CA GLN A 86 26.91 2.39 -7.76
C GLN A 86 25.42 2.10 -8.03
N LYS A 87 25.11 1.41 -9.14
CA LYS A 87 23.75 0.95 -9.46
C LYS A 87 23.20 0.05 -8.35
N ARG A 88 23.99 -0.92 -7.88
CA ARG A 88 23.62 -1.81 -6.77
C ARG A 88 23.41 -1.07 -5.44
N LEU A 89 24.31 -0.15 -5.10
CA LEU A 89 24.19 0.63 -3.87
C LEU A 89 22.95 1.54 -3.88
N ARG A 90 22.62 2.12 -5.05
CA ARG A 90 21.39 2.88 -5.25
C ARG A 90 20.15 1.99 -5.13
N TYR A 91 20.20 0.77 -5.68
CA TYR A 91 19.11 -0.21 -5.56
C TYR A 91 18.83 -0.58 -4.10
N ILE A 92 19.87 -0.85 -3.29
CA ILE A 92 19.70 -1.21 -1.87
C ILE A 92 18.99 -0.09 -1.08
N ARG A 93 19.21 1.17 -1.46
CA ARG A 93 18.53 2.35 -0.86
C ARG A 93 17.11 2.59 -1.39
N SER A 94 16.64 1.81 -2.36
CA SER A 94 15.27 1.91 -2.85
C SER A 94 14.28 1.41 -1.80
N PRO A 95 13.07 2.00 -1.70
CA PRO A 95 12.12 1.65 -0.64
C PRO A 95 11.72 0.17 -0.65
N LEU A 96 11.56 -0.43 -1.83
CA LEU A 96 11.22 -1.86 -1.93
C LEU A 96 12.38 -2.77 -1.51
N ALA A 97 13.63 -2.40 -1.81
CA ALA A 97 14.79 -3.18 -1.36
C ALA A 97 15.03 -3.04 0.15
N VAL A 98 14.72 -1.88 0.74
CA VAL A 98 14.75 -1.69 2.20
C VAL A 98 13.69 -2.56 2.87
N ILE A 99 12.48 -2.67 2.32
CA ILE A 99 11.45 -3.60 2.83
C ILE A 99 11.94 -5.05 2.78
N ASP A 100 12.56 -5.47 1.67
CA ASP A 100 13.11 -6.81 1.54
C ASP A 100 14.21 -7.10 2.56
N LEU A 101 15.07 -6.11 2.86
CA LEU A 101 16.08 -6.20 3.91
C LEU A 101 15.46 -6.30 5.31
N LEU A 102 14.51 -5.42 5.62
CA LEU A 102 13.81 -5.39 6.91
C LEU A 102 13.04 -6.69 7.20
N ALA A 103 12.64 -7.42 6.17
CA ALA A 103 11.97 -8.72 6.31
C ALA A 103 12.90 -9.84 6.82
N ILE A 104 14.18 -9.82 6.44
CA ILE A 104 15.17 -10.82 6.85
C ILE A 104 15.99 -10.37 8.08
N LEU A 105 16.12 -9.06 8.28
CA LEU A 105 16.94 -8.45 9.32
C LEU A 105 16.69 -8.98 10.75
N PRO A 106 15.45 -9.20 11.22
CA PRO A 106 15.20 -9.61 12.61
C PRO A 106 15.89 -10.93 13.00
N PHE A 107 16.01 -11.85 12.05
CA PHE A 107 16.68 -13.13 12.28
C PHE A 107 18.19 -12.95 12.41
N TYR A 108 18.80 -12.18 11.51
CA TYR A 108 20.23 -11.92 11.55
C TYR A 108 20.63 -11.10 12.78
N LEU A 109 19.81 -10.12 13.19
CA LEU A 109 20.02 -9.38 14.42
C LEU A 109 19.96 -10.27 15.67
N GLY A 110 19.13 -11.32 15.66
CA GLY A 110 19.04 -12.27 16.77
C GLY A 110 20.35 -13.03 17.09
N PHE A 111 21.30 -13.10 16.14
CA PHE A 111 22.63 -13.68 16.42
C PHE A 111 23.58 -12.70 17.13
N PHE A 112 23.41 -11.40 16.92
CA PHE A 112 24.30 -10.37 17.47
C PHE A 112 23.75 -9.75 18.76
N ILE A 113 22.43 -9.71 18.90
CA ILE A 113 21.74 -9.05 20.01
C ILE A 113 21.18 -10.13 20.94
N GLN A 114 21.81 -10.31 22.10
CA GLN A 114 21.35 -11.23 23.16
C GLN A 114 20.25 -10.62 24.06
N THR A 115 19.75 -9.42 23.75
CA THR A 115 18.67 -8.78 24.52
C THR A 115 17.31 -9.43 24.23
N ASP A 116 16.32 -9.08 25.04
CA ASP A 116 14.99 -9.70 25.08
C ASP A 116 14.36 -9.84 23.68
N LEU A 117 14.46 -11.05 23.12
CA LEU A 117 14.08 -11.41 21.74
C LEU A 117 12.60 -11.14 21.44
N ARG A 118 11.80 -10.84 22.47
CA ARG A 118 10.39 -10.47 22.39
C ARG A 118 10.16 -9.27 21.47
N TYR A 119 10.99 -8.24 21.57
CA TYR A 119 10.84 -7.04 20.71
C TYR A 119 11.26 -7.33 19.26
N LEU A 120 12.26 -8.18 19.06
CA LEU A 120 12.67 -8.62 17.72
C LEU A 120 11.57 -9.44 17.01
N ARG A 121 10.70 -10.11 17.79
CA ARG A 121 9.57 -10.89 17.28
C ARG A 121 8.56 -10.00 16.54
N VAL A 122 8.30 -8.79 17.02
CA VAL A 122 7.38 -7.83 16.36
C VAL A 122 7.90 -7.42 14.98
N PHE A 123 9.21 -7.22 14.83
CA PHE A 123 9.80 -6.86 13.54
C PHE A 123 9.66 -7.96 12.48
N ARG A 124 9.36 -9.21 12.85
CA ARG A 124 9.04 -10.27 11.87
C ARG A 124 7.77 -9.96 11.08
N LEU A 125 6.84 -9.17 11.65
CA LEU A 125 5.66 -8.67 10.93
C LEU A 125 6.05 -7.81 9.73
N LEU A 126 7.23 -7.18 9.72
CA LEU A 126 7.69 -6.37 8.58
C LEU A 126 7.76 -7.19 7.28
N ARG A 127 7.88 -8.53 7.36
CA ARG A 127 7.80 -9.43 6.20
C ARG A 127 6.50 -9.27 5.42
N VAL A 128 5.39 -8.88 6.06
CA VAL A 128 4.11 -8.62 5.38
C VAL A 128 4.23 -7.52 4.31
N PHE A 129 5.11 -6.53 4.54
CA PHE A 129 5.31 -5.45 3.60
C PHE A 129 5.96 -5.92 2.30
N LYS A 130 6.60 -7.09 2.25
CA LYS A 130 7.07 -7.69 0.98
C LYS A 130 5.92 -7.92 0.00
N LEU A 131 4.68 -8.10 0.47
CA LEU A 131 3.49 -8.20 -0.38
C LEU A 131 3.29 -6.96 -1.26
N SER A 132 3.81 -5.79 -0.85
CA SER A 132 3.76 -4.57 -1.68
C SER A 132 4.42 -4.73 -3.04
N ARG A 133 5.42 -5.61 -3.17
CA ARG A 133 6.11 -5.87 -4.43
C ARG A 133 5.29 -6.76 -5.36
N TYR A 134 4.57 -7.73 -4.80
CA TYR A 134 3.86 -8.77 -5.56
C TYR A 134 2.40 -8.42 -5.84
N SER A 135 1.80 -7.55 -5.04
CA SER A 135 0.41 -7.12 -5.18
C SER A 135 0.29 -5.82 -5.97
N ARG A 136 -0.26 -5.90 -7.19
CA ARG A 136 -0.62 -4.72 -8.00
C ARG A 136 -1.55 -3.77 -7.23
N ALA A 137 -2.47 -4.31 -6.43
CA ALA A 137 -3.38 -3.51 -5.61
C ALA A 137 -2.63 -2.69 -4.55
N MET A 138 -1.61 -3.29 -3.91
CA MET A 138 -0.80 -2.57 -2.93
C MET A 138 0.09 -1.51 -3.59
N GLN A 139 0.63 -1.77 -4.79
CA GLN A 139 1.38 -0.75 -5.54
C GLN A 139 0.48 0.43 -5.94
N LEU A 140 -0.75 0.16 -6.40
CA LEU A 140 -1.75 1.18 -6.70
C LEU A 140 -2.01 2.04 -5.46
N LEU A 141 -2.28 1.40 -4.31
CA LEU A 141 -2.47 2.09 -3.04
C LEU A 141 -1.27 2.98 -2.70
N LEU A 142 -0.05 2.45 -2.71
CA LEU A 142 1.15 3.22 -2.40
C LEU A 142 1.37 4.40 -3.35
N ASN A 143 1.03 4.25 -4.63
CA ASN A 143 1.08 5.35 -5.59
C ASN A 143 0.05 6.43 -5.26
N VAL A 144 -1.19 6.05 -4.90
CA VAL A 144 -2.22 7.01 -4.48
C VAL A 144 -1.75 7.78 -3.25
N PHE A 145 -1.21 7.09 -2.23
CA PHE A 145 -0.63 7.75 -1.05
C PHE A 145 0.50 8.71 -1.41
N LYS A 146 1.34 8.36 -2.39
CA LYS A 146 2.45 9.21 -2.84
C LYS A 146 1.95 10.45 -3.57
N GLU A 147 0.95 10.32 -4.42
CA GLU A 147 0.34 11.42 -5.17
C GLU A 147 -0.45 12.34 -4.24
N GLU A 148 -1.26 11.77 -3.34
CA GLU A 148 -2.12 12.51 -2.40
C GLU A 148 -1.43 12.89 -1.08
N ARG A 149 -0.11 12.73 -0.97
CA ARG A 149 0.64 12.94 0.29
C ARG A 149 0.39 14.33 0.90
N TYR A 150 0.25 15.37 0.07
CA TYR A 150 0.05 16.73 0.54
C TYR A 150 -1.39 16.95 1.01
N SER A 151 -2.37 16.44 0.27
CA SER A 151 -3.79 16.44 0.64
C SER A 151 -4.02 15.68 1.96
N LEU A 152 -3.45 14.48 2.08
CA LEU A 152 -3.52 13.67 3.29
C LEU A 152 -2.82 14.35 4.46
N PHE A 153 -1.61 14.89 4.26
CA PHE A 153 -0.90 15.61 5.32
C PHE A 153 -1.69 16.82 5.81
N ALA A 154 -2.28 17.60 4.90
CA ALA A 154 -3.15 18.72 5.26
C ALA A 154 -4.38 18.25 6.05
N ALA A 155 -5.07 17.20 5.58
CA ALA A 155 -6.23 16.64 6.27
C ALA A 155 -5.90 16.14 7.70
N PHE A 156 -4.81 15.39 7.85
CA PHE A 156 -4.34 14.92 9.16
C PHE A 156 -3.86 16.07 10.06
N SER A 157 -3.28 17.13 9.49
CA SER A 157 -2.88 18.32 10.25
C SER A 157 -4.10 19.05 10.82
N VAL A 158 -5.17 19.22 10.02
CA VAL A 158 -6.43 19.82 10.51
C VAL A 158 -7.06 18.92 11.57
N LEU A 159 -7.05 17.60 11.37
CA LEU A 159 -7.56 16.64 12.37
C LEU A 159 -6.81 16.77 13.69
N PHE A 160 -5.48 16.82 13.63
CA PHE A 160 -4.64 16.97 14.82
C PHE A 160 -4.90 18.29 15.55
N ILE A 161 -5.06 19.41 14.83
CA ILE A 161 -5.38 20.71 15.43
C ILE A 161 -6.75 20.67 16.12
N ILE A 162 -7.79 20.15 15.46
CA ILE A 162 -9.13 20.03 16.06
C ILE A 162 -9.09 19.13 17.28
N MET A 163 -8.35 18.02 17.23
CA MET A 163 -8.16 17.12 18.36
C MET A 163 -7.50 17.82 19.55
N LEU A 164 -6.47 18.64 19.33
CA LEU A 164 -5.83 19.42 20.39
C LEU A 164 -6.78 20.45 21.00
N VAL A 165 -7.54 21.18 20.17
CA VAL A 165 -8.52 22.16 20.64
C VAL A 165 -9.62 21.47 21.46
N ALA A 166 -10.14 20.35 20.97
CA ALA A 166 -11.15 19.56 21.66
C ALA A 166 -10.64 19.03 23.01
N ALA A 167 -9.40 18.53 23.05
CA ALA A 167 -8.77 18.01 24.26
C ALA A 167 -8.55 19.12 25.31
N CYS A 168 -8.02 20.27 24.89
CA CYS A 168 -7.84 21.42 25.79
C CYS A 168 -9.18 21.92 26.35
N ALA A 169 -10.20 22.06 25.49
CA ALA A 169 -11.53 22.48 25.91
C ALA A 169 -12.14 21.49 26.91
N MET A 170 -12.11 20.19 26.62
CA MET A 170 -12.66 19.17 27.51
C MET A 170 -11.90 19.05 28.82
N TYR A 171 -10.57 19.15 28.79
CA TYR A 171 -9.77 19.26 30.00
C TYR A 171 -10.24 20.44 30.86
N THR A 172 -10.43 21.62 30.27
CA THR A 172 -10.90 22.79 31.04
C THR A 172 -12.33 22.66 31.57
N LEU A 173 -13.21 21.96 30.86
CA LEU A 173 -14.63 21.83 31.22
C LEU A 173 -14.88 20.72 32.25
N GLU A 174 -14.10 19.64 32.22
CA GLU A 174 -14.38 18.45 33.02
C GLU A 174 -13.34 18.17 34.11
N LYS A 175 -12.13 18.74 34.09
CA LYS A 175 -11.06 18.39 35.05
C LYS A 175 -11.46 18.52 36.52
N ASP A 176 -12.28 19.52 36.86
CA ASP A 176 -12.63 19.81 38.26
C ASP A 176 -13.67 18.82 38.80
N ILE A 177 -14.44 18.19 37.91
CA ILE A 177 -15.53 17.27 38.23
C ILE A 177 -15.11 15.82 37.99
N GLN A 178 -14.23 15.58 37.02
CA GLN A 178 -13.69 14.28 36.63
C GLN A 178 -12.14 14.31 36.59
N PRO A 179 -11.46 14.56 37.73
CA PRO A 179 -10.01 14.69 37.75
C PRO A 179 -9.28 13.40 37.38
N GLU A 180 -9.90 12.22 37.54
CA GLU A 180 -9.28 10.93 37.17
C GLU A 180 -9.32 10.67 35.66
N ASN A 181 -10.36 11.13 34.96
CA ASN A 181 -10.56 10.89 33.53
C ASN A 181 -10.01 12.02 32.65
N PHE A 182 -10.04 13.25 33.15
CA PHE A 182 -9.53 14.45 32.48
C PHE A 182 -8.41 15.09 33.32
N SER A 183 -7.46 14.28 33.80
CA SER A 183 -6.35 14.73 34.66
C SER A 183 -5.33 15.62 33.93
N SER A 184 -5.23 15.47 32.61
CA SER A 184 -4.23 16.15 31.79
C SER A 184 -4.70 16.25 30.33
N ILE A 185 -4.07 17.16 29.57
CA ILE A 185 -4.37 17.34 28.14
C ILE A 185 -4.16 16.03 27.35
N PRO A 186 -3.06 15.26 27.52
CA PRO A 186 -2.90 13.98 26.83
C PRO A 186 -4.00 12.96 27.13
N GLN A 187 -4.53 12.94 28.36
CA GLN A 187 -5.66 12.06 28.69
C GLN A 187 -6.95 12.54 28.02
N ALA A 188 -7.19 13.85 27.95
CA ALA A 188 -8.29 14.43 27.17
C ALA A 188 -8.11 14.25 25.64
N MET A 189 -6.87 14.12 25.17
CA MET A 189 -6.57 13.79 23.76
C MET A 189 -7.01 12.36 23.43
N TRP A 190 -6.90 11.39 24.36
CA TRP A 190 -7.43 10.05 24.16
C TRP A 190 -8.95 10.09 23.91
N TRP A 191 -9.69 10.79 24.76
CA TRP A 191 -11.12 11.02 24.55
C TRP A 191 -11.40 11.68 23.19
N SER A 192 -10.68 12.76 22.88
CA SER A 192 -10.87 13.51 21.63
C SER A 192 -10.58 12.65 20.40
N LEU A 193 -9.54 11.83 20.44
CA LEU A 193 -9.18 10.90 19.36
C LEU A 193 -10.29 9.87 19.15
N VAL A 194 -10.75 9.21 20.21
CA VAL A 194 -11.80 8.17 20.16
C VAL A 194 -13.13 8.75 19.67
N THR A 195 -13.47 9.98 20.08
CA THR A 195 -14.69 10.68 19.63
C THR A 195 -14.57 11.17 18.19
N LEU A 196 -13.48 11.84 17.81
CA LEU A 196 -13.30 12.38 16.45
C LEU A 196 -13.17 11.27 15.40
N THR A 197 -12.60 10.13 15.77
CA THR A 197 -12.49 8.95 14.88
C THR A 197 -13.74 8.08 14.88
N THR A 198 -14.81 8.49 15.56
CA THR A 198 -16.10 7.78 15.64
C THR A 198 -16.03 6.37 16.25
N VAL A 199 -14.96 6.06 17.00
CA VAL A 199 -14.80 4.77 17.69
C VAL A 199 -15.72 4.68 18.90
N GLY A 200 -15.69 5.71 19.76
CA GLY A 200 -16.62 5.83 20.88
C GLY A 200 -16.64 4.65 21.86
N TYR A 201 -15.49 4.26 22.42
CA TYR A 201 -15.41 3.17 23.41
C TYR A 201 -16.34 3.37 24.62
N GLY A 202 -16.61 4.62 25.01
CA GLY A 202 -17.48 4.94 26.16
C GLY A 202 -16.80 4.79 27.52
N ASP A 203 -15.49 4.55 27.54
CA ASP A 203 -14.63 4.48 28.72
C ASP A 203 -14.52 5.85 29.44
N VAL A 204 -14.47 6.94 28.67
CA VAL A 204 -14.46 8.32 29.18
C VAL A 204 -15.53 9.14 28.46
N THR A 205 -16.35 9.89 29.20
CA THR A 205 -17.38 10.78 28.62
C THR A 205 -17.58 12.06 29.44
N PRO A 206 -17.95 13.20 28.81
CA PRO A 206 -18.37 14.40 29.55
C PRO A 206 -19.60 14.12 30.41
N ILE A 207 -19.58 14.56 31.66
CA ILE A 207 -20.76 14.52 32.52
C ILE A 207 -21.38 15.90 32.74
N THR A 208 -20.64 16.98 32.49
CA THR A 208 -21.17 18.35 32.62
C THR A 208 -22.09 18.71 31.45
N GLY A 209 -23.04 19.62 31.69
CA GLY A 209 -23.92 20.12 30.62
C GLY A 209 -23.15 20.78 29.48
N LEU A 210 -22.14 21.60 29.80
CA LEU A 210 -21.28 22.26 28.81
C LEU A 210 -20.38 21.27 28.08
N GLY A 211 -19.78 20.31 28.80
CA GLY A 211 -18.96 19.26 28.21
C GLY A 211 -19.76 18.38 27.25
N ARG A 212 -21.01 18.04 27.57
CA ARG A 212 -21.90 17.29 26.67
C ARG A 212 -22.29 18.09 25.43
N LEU A 213 -22.61 19.38 25.58
CA LEU A 213 -22.91 20.25 24.45
C LEU A 213 -21.70 20.36 23.51
N PHE A 214 -20.52 20.60 24.08
CA PHE A 214 -19.27 20.67 23.32
C PHE A 214 -18.93 19.33 22.66
N GLY A 215 -19.02 18.22 23.40
CA GLY A 215 -18.80 16.87 22.88
C GLY A 215 -19.76 16.50 21.74
N GLY A 216 -21.01 16.94 21.81
CA GLY A 216 -21.98 16.81 20.72
C GLY A 216 -21.53 17.54 19.45
N LEU A 217 -21.06 18.78 19.57
CA LEU A 217 -20.52 19.54 18.44
C LEU A 217 -19.28 18.86 17.85
N ILE A 218 -18.34 18.42 18.70
CA ILE A 218 -17.14 17.70 18.26
C ILE A 218 -17.48 16.39 17.55
N THR A 219 -18.51 15.68 17.98
CA THR A 219 -18.97 14.46 17.31
C THR A 219 -19.44 14.73 15.88
N ILE A 220 -20.21 15.80 15.68
CA ILE A 220 -20.65 16.22 14.33
C ILE A 220 -19.45 16.57 13.44
N VAL A 221 -18.48 17.31 13.98
CA VAL A 221 -17.24 17.65 13.28
C VAL A 221 -16.44 16.38 12.94
N GLY A 222 -16.36 15.42 13.87
CA GLY A 222 -15.63 14.15 13.70
C GLY A 222 -16.09 13.35 12.48
N ILE A 223 -17.40 13.27 12.25
CA ILE A 223 -17.96 12.58 11.07
C ILE A 223 -17.41 13.16 9.77
N GLY A 224 -17.37 14.49 9.66
CA GLY A 224 -16.79 15.18 8.50
C GLY A 224 -15.29 14.93 8.36
N MET A 225 -14.57 14.89 9.48
CA MET A 225 -13.11 14.70 9.49
C MET A 225 -12.67 13.31 9.04
N VAL A 226 -13.37 12.24 9.47
CA VAL A 226 -13.07 10.86 9.03
C VAL A 226 -13.35 10.66 7.54
N ALA A 227 -14.34 11.37 7.00
CA ALA A 227 -14.68 11.30 5.58
C ALA A 227 -13.58 11.87 4.66
N LEU A 228 -12.75 12.81 5.14
CA LEU A 228 -11.74 13.49 4.31
C LEU A 228 -10.63 12.55 3.81
N PRO A 229 -9.86 11.83 4.67
CA PRO A 229 -8.83 10.91 4.17
C PRO A 229 -9.40 9.80 3.29
N ALA A 230 -10.58 9.27 3.66
CA ALA A 230 -11.26 8.25 2.87
C ALA A 230 -11.66 8.78 1.49
N GLY A 231 -12.21 9.99 1.41
CA GLY A 231 -12.59 10.67 0.17
C GLY A 231 -11.38 10.97 -0.72
N ILE A 232 -10.28 11.47 -0.15
CA ILE A 232 -9.02 11.74 -0.86
C ILE A 232 -8.45 10.46 -1.46
N LEU A 233 -8.41 9.37 -0.68
CA LEU A 233 -7.94 8.09 -1.20
C LEU A 233 -8.87 7.57 -2.31
N ALA A 234 -10.19 7.63 -2.12
CA ALA A 234 -11.16 7.18 -3.12
C ALA A 234 -11.04 7.98 -4.43
N SER A 235 -10.90 9.31 -4.37
CA SER A 235 -10.68 10.14 -5.55
C SER A 235 -9.35 9.82 -6.22
N GLY A 236 -8.26 9.64 -5.46
CA GLY A 236 -6.96 9.27 -6.01
C GLY A 236 -6.96 7.90 -6.69
N PHE A 237 -7.65 6.90 -6.12
CA PHE A 237 -7.86 5.61 -6.77
C PHE A 237 -8.63 5.74 -8.08
N SER A 238 -9.73 6.50 -8.06
CA SER A 238 -10.55 6.76 -9.25
C SER A 238 -9.77 7.47 -10.34
N GLU A 239 -8.93 8.45 -9.97
CA GLU A 239 -8.08 9.18 -10.89
C GLU A 239 -7.01 8.28 -11.51
N GLN A 240 -6.32 7.43 -10.73
CA GLN A 240 -5.33 6.50 -11.29
C GLN A 240 -5.96 5.48 -12.25
N LEU A 241 -7.15 4.96 -11.93
CA LEU A 241 -7.88 4.08 -12.84
C LEU A 241 -8.31 4.83 -14.11
N SER A 242 -8.75 6.07 -13.98
CA SER A 242 -9.14 6.92 -15.10
C SER A 242 -7.95 7.25 -16.01
N ARG A 243 -6.78 7.59 -15.45
CA ARG A 243 -5.54 7.81 -16.20
C ARG A 243 -5.10 6.58 -16.98
N ARG A 244 -5.20 5.38 -16.38
CA ARG A 244 -4.92 4.11 -17.08
C ARG A 244 -5.85 3.92 -18.29
N ARG A 245 -7.15 4.16 -18.11
CA ARG A 245 -8.13 4.10 -19.21
C ARG A 245 -7.81 5.10 -20.32
N GLN A 246 -7.50 6.35 -19.97
CA GLN A 246 -7.14 7.39 -20.94
C GLN A 246 -5.88 7.03 -21.73
N PHE A 247 -4.84 6.49 -21.08
CA PHE A 247 -3.64 6.03 -21.77
C PHE A 247 -3.94 4.89 -22.76
N TYR A 248 -4.78 3.94 -22.36
CA TYR A 248 -5.24 2.88 -23.27
C TYR A 248 -6.04 3.44 -24.45
N GLN A 249 -6.93 4.40 -24.20
CA GLN A 249 -7.70 5.07 -25.26
C GLN A 249 -6.80 5.81 -26.25
N LEU A 250 -5.74 6.49 -25.79
CA LEU A 250 -4.77 7.15 -26.67
C LEU A 250 -4.01 6.15 -27.54
N ALA A 251 -3.57 5.03 -26.96
CA ALA A 251 -2.92 3.97 -27.73
C ALA A 251 -3.88 3.34 -28.75
N LEU A 252 -5.14 3.17 -28.37
CA LEU A 252 -6.19 2.68 -29.24
C LEU A 252 -6.47 3.66 -30.38
N ASP A 253 -6.52 4.97 -30.11
CA ASP A 253 -6.69 6.03 -31.11
C ASP A 253 -5.55 6.00 -32.13
N GLN A 254 -4.30 5.88 -31.67
CA GLN A 254 -3.12 5.75 -32.54
C GLN A 254 -3.14 4.49 -33.42
N ALA A 255 -3.79 3.42 -32.95
CA ALA A 255 -3.98 2.20 -33.73
C ALA A 255 -5.03 2.33 -34.83
N PHE A 256 -5.87 3.37 -34.80
CA PHE A 256 -6.74 3.71 -35.92
C PHE A 256 -6.03 4.71 -36.84
N GLN A 257 -5.70 4.29 -38.06
CA GLN A 257 -5.18 5.16 -39.11
C GLN A 257 -6.21 5.25 -40.24
N ASP A 258 -6.54 6.47 -40.68
CA ASP A 258 -7.55 6.74 -41.72
C ASP A 258 -8.91 6.06 -41.46
N GLY A 259 -9.30 5.94 -40.19
CA GLY A 259 -10.53 5.27 -39.75
C GLY A 259 -10.56 3.75 -39.95
N LYS A 260 -9.41 3.12 -40.25
CA LYS A 260 -9.23 1.67 -40.24
C LYS A 260 -8.34 1.26 -39.07
N PHE A 261 -8.68 0.15 -38.44
CA PHE A 261 -7.89 -0.42 -37.38
C PHE A 261 -6.63 -1.10 -37.96
N ASP A 262 -5.46 -0.70 -37.49
CA ASP A 262 -4.19 -1.35 -37.82
C ASP A 262 -4.05 -2.66 -37.03
N VAL A 263 -4.16 -3.79 -37.74
CA VAL A 263 -4.01 -5.13 -37.17
C VAL A 263 -2.62 -5.35 -36.58
N ALA A 264 -1.58 -4.64 -37.07
CA ALA A 264 -0.24 -4.75 -36.53
C ALA A 264 -0.12 -4.14 -35.11
N ALA A 265 -1.03 -3.25 -34.71
CA ALA A 265 -1.07 -2.66 -33.38
C ALA A 265 -1.76 -3.55 -32.31
N GLU A 266 -2.51 -4.57 -32.71
CA GLU A 266 -3.21 -5.51 -31.83
C GLU A 266 -2.30 -6.13 -30.73
N PRO A 267 -1.09 -6.68 -31.03
CA PRO A 267 -0.21 -7.22 -29.98
C PRO A 267 0.28 -6.16 -29.00
N LEU A 268 0.49 -4.92 -29.45
CA LEU A 268 0.88 -3.81 -28.57
C LEU A 268 -0.28 -3.42 -27.64
N LEU A 269 -1.50 -3.30 -28.18
CA LEU A 269 -2.69 -2.99 -27.40
C LEU A 269 -2.98 -4.07 -26.37
N GLN A 270 -2.81 -5.34 -26.71
CA GLN A 270 -2.96 -6.44 -25.75
C GLN A 270 -1.95 -6.35 -24.60
N ARG A 271 -0.70 -5.99 -24.89
CA ARG A 271 0.34 -5.76 -23.87
C ARG A 271 -0.01 -4.56 -22.99
N LEU A 272 -0.35 -3.42 -23.58
CA LEU A 272 -0.74 -2.21 -22.85
C LEU A 272 -1.97 -2.43 -21.98
N ARG A 273 -2.98 -3.15 -22.48
CA ARG A 273 -4.17 -3.54 -21.72
C ARG A 273 -3.79 -4.30 -20.46
N ALA A 274 -2.92 -5.32 -20.59
CA ALA A 274 -2.47 -6.15 -19.48
C ALA A 274 -1.62 -5.35 -18.47
N GLU A 275 -0.73 -4.49 -18.96
CA GLU A 275 0.11 -3.60 -18.13
C GLU A 275 -0.73 -2.59 -17.33
N LEU A 276 -1.74 -2.01 -17.96
CA LEU A 276 -2.63 -1.05 -17.32
C LEU A 276 -3.71 -1.72 -16.45
N GLY A 277 -3.93 -3.02 -16.62
CA GLY A 277 -4.97 -3.78 -15.93
C GLY A 277 -6.39 -3.48 -16.43
N VAL A 278 -6.53 -3.09 -17.70
CA VAL A 278 -7.84 -2.83 -18.33
C VAL A 278 -8.52 -4.17 -18.63
N SER A 279 -9.77 -4.34 -18.20
CA SER A 279 -10.47 -5.61 -18.42
C SER A 279 -10.72 -5.89 -19.91
N HIS A 280 -10.88 -7.16 -20.30
CA HIS A 280 -11.17 -7.50 -21.71
C HIS A 280 -12.47 -6.85 -22.18
N THR A 281 -13.49 -6.86 -21.32
CA THR A 281 -14.80 -6.27 -21.58
C THR A 281 -14.71 -4.77 -21.80
N GLU A 282 -13.95 -4.08 -20.94
CA GLU A 282 -13.74 -2.64 -21.04
C GLU A 282 -12.95 -2.26 -22.30
N ALA A 283 -11.89 -3.01 -22.63
CA ALA A 283 -11.14 -2.81 -23.86
C ALA A 283 -12.02 -3.01 -25.12
N ALA A 284 -12.92 -3.99 -25.11
CA ALA A 284 -13.85 -4.23 -26.21
C ALA A 284 -14.85 -3.07 -26.39
N ILE A 285 -15.43 -2.59 -25.29
CA ILE A 285 -16.34 -1.43 -25.31
C ILE A 285 -15.62 -0.19 -25.86
N LEU A 286 -14.39 0.07 -25.40
CA LEU A 286 -13.60 1.21 -25.87
C LEU A 286 -13.28 1.11 -27.38
N ARG A 287 -12.96 -0.10 -27.87
CA ARG A 287 -12.74 -0.35 -29.30
C ARG A 287 -14.00 -0.07 -30.12
N GLU A 288 -15.15 -0.59 -29.70
CA GLU A 288 -16.43 -0.38 -30.39
C GLU A 288 -16.82 1.11 -30.43
N LEU A 289 -16.66 1.82 -29.31
CA LEU A 289 -16.93 3.26 -29.24
C LEU A 289 -16.02 4.07 -30.18
N MET A 290 -14.74 3.72 -30.25
CA MET A 290 -13.77 4.40 -31.13
C MET A 290 -14.04 4.12 -32.61
N GLU A 291 -14.46 2.91 -32.96
CA GLU A 291 -14.85 2.54 -34.32
C GLU A 291 -16.07 3.33 -34.78
N LYS A 292 -17.13 3.41 -33.95
CA LYS A 292 -18.32 4.23 -34.21
C LYS A 292 -17.97 5.71 -34.39
N ARG A 293 -17.06 6.25 -33.56
CA ARG A 293 -16.59 7.64 -33.65
C ARG A 293 -15.87 7.92 -34.96
N HIS A 294 -14.96 7.04 -35.38
CA HIS A 294 -14.24 7.20 -36.65
C HIS A 294 -15.16 7.07 -37.86
N GLN A 295 -16.12 6.14 -37.85
CA GLN A 295 -17.14 6.03 -38.89
C GLN A 295 -17.94 7.34 -39.01
N ALA A 296 -18.41 7.89 -37.89
CA ALA A 296 -19.17 9.15 -37.89
C ALA A 296 -18.38 10.34 -38.46
N LEU A 297 -17.08 10.45 -38.14
CA LEU A 297 -16.20 11.49 -38.67
C LEU A 297 -16.00 11.38 -40.18
N GLN A 298 -15.86 10.16 -40.72
CA GLN A 298 -15.77 9.94 -42.17
C GLN A 298 -17.05 10.36 -42.92
N PHE A 299 -18.22 10.22 -42.30
CA PHE A 299 -19.49 10.66 -42.90
C PHE A 299 -19.63 12.19 -42.96
N HIS A 300 -19.02 12.94 -42.04
CA HIS A 300 -19.07 14.41 -42.05
C HIS A 300 -18.06 15.05 -43.02
N VAL A 301 -16.94 14.39 -43.32
CA VAL A 301 -15.93 14.91 -44.26
C VAL A 301 -16.33 14.68 -45.74
N LYS A 302 -17.28 13.78 -46.01
CA LYS A 302 -17.77 13.46 -47.37
C LYS A 302 -18.99 14.28 -47.82
N LYS A 303 -19.46 15.24 -47.02
CA LYS A 303 -20.49 16.22 -47.40
C LYS A 303 -19.85 17.59 -47.61
#